data_AF-A0A2R7QXS6-F1
#
_entry.id   AF-A0A2R7QXS6-F1
#
_cell.length_a   1.000
_cell.length_b   1.000
_cell.length_c   1.000
_cell.angle_alpha   90.00
_cell.angle_beta   90.00
_cell.angle_gamma   90.00
#
_symmetry.space_group_name_H-M   'P 1'
#
loop_
_entity.id
_entity.type
_entity.pdbx_description
1 polymer ?
#
loop_
_entity_poly.entity_id
_entity_poly.type
_entity_poly.pdbx_seq_one_letter_code
_entity_poly.pdbx_strand_id
1 'polypeptide(L)'
;MEYDENIGAIKDSFLSIYDELEIGGCNAREALRFALYKQIELRAKKKITIAEPKTTDISTIVSMLTEHFSAEYKNKGASRLPVLAFHAIYAVLTREMQRFNGMTLKPLEPHSAADSQTGAIGDIEIARADGSIFEALEIKHGIIVDATIIEHVKRKLMDKAVDRYYVLTTHPSGEKPGLEKELAAIQSRLGCQVIVNGVYRSLYYYLRLLADPSSFAPEYASLLKHEKAVSFEHREAWNKIAVG
;
A
#
# COMPACT_ATOMS: atom_id res chain seq x y z
N MET A 1 -7.43 -18.72 19.36
CA MET A 1 -7.34 -17.26 19.25
C MET A 1 -6.09 -16.85 20.02
N GLU A 2 -4.94 -16.75 19.36
CA GLU A 2 -3.76 -16.17 20.01
C GLU A 2 -3.92 -14.66 19.92
N TYR A 3 -4.42 -14.10 21.02
CA TYR A 3 -4.46 -12.68 21.24
C TYR A 3 -3.05 -12.30 21.74
N ASP A 4 -2.21 -11.76 20.85
CA ASP A 4 -0.96 -11.10 21.25
C ASP A 4 -1.31 -9.73 21.84
N GLU A 5 -2.05 -9.75 22.95
CA GLU A 5 -2.21 -8.60 23.81
C GLU A 5 -0.96 -8.55 24.66
N ASN A 6 -0.12 -7.55 24.39
CA ASN A 6 0.96 -7.18 25.28
C ASN A 6 0.33 -6.61 26.57
N ILE A 7 -0.26 -7.49 27.39
CA ILE A 7 -0.98 -7.18 28.64
C ILE A 7 -0.11 -6.32 29.54
N GLY A 8 1.21 -6.51 29.51
CA GLY A 8 2.17 -5.70 30.25
C GLY A 8 2.06 -4.20 29.98
N ALA A 9 1.71 -3.76 28.76
CA ALA A 9 1.63 -2.35 28.41
C ALA A 9 0.39 -1.64 29.00
N ILE A 10 -0.67 -2.38 29.32
CA ILE A 10 -1.93 -1.83 29.85
C ILE A 10 -2.24 -2.29 31.27
N LYS A 11 -1.46 -3.23 31.82
CA LYS A 11 -1.70 -3.89 33.10
C LYS A 11 -1.90 -2.89 34.23
N ASP A 12 -0.98 -1.95 34.41
CA ASP A 12 -1.03 -1.01 35.52
C ASP A 12 -2.24 -0.08 35.40
N SER A 13 -2.51 0.43 34.19
CA SER A 13 -3.70 1.25 33.93
C SER A 13 -5.00 0.49 34.17
N PHE A 14 -5.06 -0.79 33.77
CA PHE A 14 -6.22 -1.65 34.00
C PHE A 14 -6.43 -1.91 35.50
N LEU A 15 -5.37 -2.30 36.22
CA LEU A 15 -5.46 -2.59 37.65
C LEU A 15 -5.79 -1.35 38.47
N SER A 16 -5.27 -0.17 38.12
CA SER A 16 -5.67 1.08 38.78
C SER A 16 -7.13 1.41 38.57
N ILE A 17 -7.67 1.22 37.36
CA ILE A 17 -9.11 1.42 37.11
C ILE A 17 -9.93 0.40 37.90
N TYR A 18 -9.48 -0.85 37.95
CA TYR A 18 -10.16 -1.92 38.69
C TYR A 18 -10.19 -1.64 40.20
N ASP A 19 -9.07 -1.21 40.79
CA ASP A 19 -8.95 -0.85 42.20
C ASP A 19 -9.88 0.31 42.59
N GLU A 20 -9.98 1.34 41.75
CA GLU A 20 -10.91 2.46 41.95
C GLU A 20 -12.38 2.03 41.92
N LEU A 21 -12.73 1.01 41.12
CA LEU A 21 -14.08 0.47 41.05
C LEU A 21 -14.45 -0.38 42.27
N GLU A 22 -13.53 -1.22 42.73
CA GLU A 22 -13.78 -2.17 43.82
C GLU A 22 -13.61 -1.53 45.21
N ILE A 23 -12.64 -0.63 45.37
CA ILE A 23 -12.24 -0.07 46.67
C ILE A 23 -12.42 1.46 46.71
N GLY A 24 -12.11 2.16 45.62
CA GLY A 24 -12.17 3.63 45.54
C GLY A 24 -13.57 4.23 45.50
N GLY A 25 -14.62 3.40 45.30
CA GLY A 25 -16.01 3.86 45.23
C GLY A 25 -16.38 4.52 43.89
N CYS A 26 -15.55 4.34 42.86
CA CYS A 26 -15.82 4.85 41.52
C CYS A 26 -17.06 4.15 40.92
N ASN A 27 -17.95 4.94 40.29
CA ASN A 27 -19.12 4.37 39.64
C ASN A 27 -18.74 3.74 38.29
N ALA A 28 -18.96 2.42 38.17
CA ALA A 28 -18.63 1.67 36.95
C ALA A 28 -19.26 2.25 35.66
N ARG A 29 -20.48 2.77 35.74
CA ARG A 29 -21.17 3.35 34.59
C ARG A 29 -20.52 4.66 34.15
N GLU A 30 -20.11 5.50 35.09
CA GLU A 30 -19.42 6.75 34.80
C GLU A 30 -17.98 6.51 34.31
N ALA A 31 -17.26 5.53 34.89
CA ALA A 31 -15.95 5.12 34.40
C ALA A 31 -16.00 4.65 32.93
N LEU A 32 -16.97 3.81 32.59
CA LEU A 32 -17.18 3.36 31.20
C LEU A 32 -17.55 4.52 30.28
N ARG A 33 -18.46 5.42 30.71
CA ARG A 33 -18.81 6.62 29.94
C ARG A 33 -17.59 7.49 29.67
N PHE A 34 -16.74 7.69 30.66
CA PHE A 34 -15.52 8.46 30.53
C PHE A 34 -14.53 7.79 29.56
N ALA A 35 -14.33 6.48 29.65
CA ALA A 35 -13.47 5.73 28.73
C ALA A 35 -13.97 5.83 27.27
N LEU A 36 -15.28 5.67 27.04
CA LEU A 36 -15.89 5.84 25.72
C LEU A 36 -15.76 7.30 25.21
N TYR A 37 -15.99 8.29 26.08
CA TYR A 37 -15.80 9.70 25.75
C TYR A 37 -14.36 10.00 25.34
N LYS A 38 -13.37 9.52 26.11
CA LYS A 38 -11.94 9.66 25.76
C LYS A 38 -11.60 8.94 24.47
N GLN A 39 -12.20 7.79 24.19
CA GLN A 39 -12.03 7.12 22.91
C GLN A 39 -12.60 7.94 21.74
N ILE A 40 -13.77 8.58 21.93
CA ILE A 40 -14.35 9.49 20.94
C ILE A 40 -13.44 10.71 20.72
N GLU A 41 -12.94 11.34 21.79
CA GLU A 41 -11.99 12.46 21.68
C GLU A 41 -10.72 12.05 20.93
N LEU A 42 -10.15 10.87 21.25
CA LEU A 42 -8.98 10.34 20.57
C LEU A 42 -9.25 10.04 19.10
N ARG A 43 -10.43 9.48 18.76
CA ARG A 43 -10.85 9.25 17.36
C ARG A 43 -11.06 10.57 16.62
N ALA A 44 -11.65 11.57 17.25
CA ALA A 44 -11.85 12.89 16.67
C ALA A 44 -10.51 13.59 16.38
N LYS A 45 -9.56 13.52 17.33
CA LYS A 45 -8.19 14.04 17.14
C LYS A 45 -7.42 13.35 16.00
N LYS A 46 -7.78 12.12 15.66
CA LYS A 46 -7.19 11.36 14.54
C LYS A 46 -7.84 11.66 13.18
N LYS A 47 -8.87 12.50 13.10
CA LYS A 47 -9.41 12.97 11.81
C LYS A 47 -8.45 14.00 11.22
N ILE A 48 -7.58 13.54 10.33
CA ILE A 48 -6.66 14.36 9.56
C ILE A 48 -7.20 14.51 8.13
N THR A 49 -7.32 15.76 7.67
CA THR A 49 -7.56 16.06 6.25
C THR A 49 -6.25 15.81 5.52
N ILE A 50 -6.25 14.91 4.54
CA ILE A 50 -5.05 14.59 3.77
C ILE A 50 -4.84 15.68 2.71
N ALA A 51 -3.62 16.18 2.60
CA ALA A 51 -3.25 17.18 1.61
C ALA A 51 -3.28 16.61 0.19
N GLU A 52 -3.83 17.39 -0.73
CA GLU A 52 -3.93 17.08 -2.17
C GLU A 52 -3.17 18.14 -2.96
N PRO A 53 -1.84 18.00 -3.11
CA PRO A 53 -1.03 18.98 -3.82
C PRO A 53 -1.46 19.05 -5.29
N LYS A 54 -1.74 20.26 -5.78
CA LYS A 54 -2.20 20.51 -7.16
C LYS A 54 -1.07 20.69 -8.18
N THR A 55 0.12 20.18 -7.88
CA THR A 55 1.27 20.35 -8.75
C THR A 55 1.15 19.42 -9.96
N THR A 56 1.50 19.93 -11.14
CA THR A 56 1.67 19.13 -12.36
C THR A 56 3.14 18.76 -12.60
N ASP A 57 4.07 19.30 -11.80
CA ASP A 57 5.49 18.97 -11.93
C ASP A 57 5.76 17.57 -11.37
N ILE A 58 6.04 16.65 -12.31
CA ILE A 58 6.34 15.25 -12.02
C ILE A 58 7.54 15.13 -11.08
N SER A 59 8.55 16.00 -11.20
CA SER A 59 9.74 15.92 -10.35
C SER A 59 9.38 16.20 -8.89
N THR A 60 8.55 17.22 -8.66
CA THR A 60 7.98 17.52 -7.33
C THR A 60 7.14 16.37 -6.80
N ILE A 61 6.23 15.79 -7.60
CA ILE A 61 5.41 14.62 -7.20
C ILE A 61 6.30 13.46 -6.77
N VAL A 62 7.29 13.10 -7.59
CA VAL A 62 8.18 11.98 -7.29
C VAL A 62 9.05 12.27 -6.06
N SER A 63 9.49 13.51 -5.87
CA SER A 63 10.24 13.93 -4.67
C SER A 63 9.41 13.74 -3.41
N MET A 64 8.16 14.22 -3.39
CA MET A 64 7.25 14.06 -2.25
C MET A 64 7.01 12.58 -1.93
N LEU A 65 6.76 11.76 -2.95
CA LEU A 65 6.57 10.32 -2.76
C LEU A 65 7.84 9.63 -2.25
N THR A 66 9.01 10.03 -2.77
CA THR A 66 10.29 9.47 -2.35
C THR A 66 10.53 9.74 -0.87
N GLU A 67 10.38 11.00 -0.45
CA GLU A 67 10.50 11.40 0.95
C GLU A 67 9.50 10.63 1.84
N HIS A 68 8.26 10.51 1.38
CA HIS A 68 7.22 9.79 2.11
C HIS A 68 7.52 8.30 2.27
N PHE A 69 8.10 7.65 1.26
CA PHE A 69 8.45 6.24 1.33
C PHE A 69 9.69 5.97 2.17
N SER A 70 10.65 6.92 2.21
CA SER A 70 11.92 6.76 2.91
C SER A 70 11.92 7.27 4.35
N ALA A 71 10.87 7.96 4.79
CA ALA A 71 10.78 8.45 6.15
C ALA A 71 10.80 7.32 7.18
N GLU A 72 11.38 7.59 8.35
CA GLU A 72 11.39 6.65 9.46
C GLU A 72 10.07 6.72 10.22
N TYR A 73 9.34 5.61 10.25
CA TYR A 73 8.08 5.47 10.96
C TYR A 73 8.25 4.53 12.16
N LYS A 74 7.67 4.91 13.30
CA LYS A 74 7.62 4.01 14.47
C LYS A 74 6.69 2.83 14.23
N ASN A 75 5.63 3.05 13.46
CA ASN A 75 4.63 2.04 13.15
C ASN A 75 4.94 1.30 11.85
N LYS A 76 4.57 0.02 11.77
CA LYS A 76 4.54 -0.73 10.50
C LYS A 76 3.57 -0.06 9.52
N GLY A 77 3.82 -0.22 8.21
CA GLY A 77 2.95 0.29 7.15
C GLY A 77 3.68 0.98 6.00
N ALA A 78 4.93 1.38 6.20
CA ALA A 78 5.74 2.08 5.19
C ALA A 78 5.86 1.32 3.86
N SER A 79 5.97 -0.01 3.91
CA SER A 79 6.03 -0.88 2.71
C SER A 79 4.78 -0.81 1.85
N ARG A 80 3.64 -0.35 2.40
CA ARG A 80 2.38 -0.18 1.68
C ARG A 80 2.32 1.13 0.89
N LEU A 81 3.10 2.15 1.26
CA LEU A 81 3.04 3.48 0.62
C LEU A 81 3.35 3.43 -0.89
N PRO A 82 4.39 2.70 -1.36
CA PRO A 82 4.63 2.53 -2.79
C PRO A 82 3.46 1.86 -3.51
N VAL A 83 2.82 0.87 -2.88
CA VAL A 83 1.63 0.19 -3.44
C VAL A 83 0.49 1.17 -3.64
N LEU A 84 0.21 2.01 -2.63
CA LEU A 84 -0.85 3.02 -2.75
C LEU A 84 -0.56 4.03 -3.86
N ALA A 85 0.69 4.43 -4.03
CA ALA A 85 1.06 5.35 -5.10
C ALA A 85 0.84 4.74 -6.49
N PHE A 86 1.26 3.49 -6.73
CA PHE A 86 0.95 2.85 -8.01
C PHE A 86 -0.55 2.61 -8.18
N HIS A 87 -1.28 2.21 -7.14
CA HIS A 87 -2.73 2.02 -7.25
C HIS A 87 -3.44 3.33 -7.66
N ALA A 88 -3.08 4.45 -7.04
CA ALA A 88 -3.59 5.77 -7.41
C ALA A 88 -3.25 6.16 -8.86
N ILE A 89 -2.02 5.89 -9.32
CA ILE A 89 -1.64 6.10 -10.73
C ILE A 89 -2.49 5.23 -11.66
N TYR A 90 -2.68 3.94 -11.34
CA TYR A 90 -3.49 3.04 -12.15
C TYR A 90 -4.98 3.43 -12.14
N ALA A 91 -5.49 4.02 -11.06
CA ALA A 91 -6.86 4.51 -11.01
C ALA A 91 -7.08 5.63 -12.03
N VAL A 92 -6.07 6.46 -12.30
CA VAL A 92 -6.10 7.44 -13.39
C VAL A 92 -5.89 6.75 -14.75
N LEU A 93 -4.81 5.97 -14.89
CA LEU A 93 -4.47 5.34 -16.18
C LEU A 93 -5.58 4.48 -16.76
N THR A 94 -6.29 3.72 -15.92
CA THR A 94 -7.39 2.85 -16.37
C THR A 94 -8.59 3.62 -16.89
N ARG A 95 -8.77 4.89 -16.50
CA ARG A 95 -9.81 5.78 -17.04
C ARG A 95 -9.39 6.45 -18.34
N GLU A 96 -8.11 6.76 -18.50
CA GLU A 96 -7.63 7.61 -19.60
C GLU A 96 -7.10 6.81 -20.80
N MET A 97 -6.54 5.62 -20.57
CA MET A 97 -5.77 4.92 -21.59
C MET A 97 -6.59 3.84 -22.29
N GLN A 98 -6.63 3.88 -23.63
CA GLN A 98 -7.34 2.89 -24.46
C GLN A 98 -6.92 1.44 -24.18
N ARG A 99 -5.66 1.21 -23.78
CA ARG A 99 -5.16 -0.14 -23.45
C ARG A 99 -5.90 -0.82 -22.29
N PHE A 100 -6.60 -0.06 -21.45
CA PHE A 100 -7.38 -0.56 -20.32
C PHE A 100 -8.89 -0.51 -20.58
N ASN A 101 -9.32 -0.26 -21.83
CA ASN A 101 -10.74 -0.18 -22.15
C ASN A 101 -11.47 -1.48 -21.81
N GLY A 102 -12.59 -1.36 -21.08
CA GLY A 102 -13.36 -2.50 -20.58
C GLY A 102 -12.68 -3.30 -19.47
N MET A 103 -11.55 -2.83 -18.93
CA MET A 103 -10.86 -3.42 -17.78
C MET A 103 -11.18 -2.67 -16.49
N THR A 104 -10.97 -3.31 -15.36
CA THR A 104 -11.23 -2.75 -14.03
C THR A 104 -9.99 -2.89 -13.14
N LEU A 105 -9.59 -1.79 -12.51
CA LEU A 105 -8.63 -1.82 -11.40
C LEU A 105 -9.31 -2.43 -10.18
N LYS A 106 -8.79 -3.55 -9.68
CA LYS A 106 -9.35 -4.20 -8.50
C LYS A 106 -9.11 -3.36 -7.23
N PRO A 107 -9.98 -3.48 -6.22
CA PRO A 107 -9.72 -2.90 -4.91
C PRO A 107 -8.46 -3.52 -4.30
N LEU A 108 -7.77 -2.74 -3.47
CA LEU A 108 -6.63 -3.22 -2.73
C LEU A 108 -7.07 -4.23 -1.66
N GLU A 109 -6.49 -5.42 -1.68
CA GLU A 109 -6.74 -6.43 -0.66
C GLU A 109 -6.06 -6.05 0.67
N PRO A 110 -6.70 -6.28 1.83
CA PRO A 110 -6.08 -6.07 3.13
C PRO A 110 -4.85 -6.98 3.29
N HIS A 111 -3.73 -6.40 3.73
CA HIS A 111 -2.46 -7.11 3.94
C HIS A 111 -2.52 -8.27 4.96
N SER A 112 -3.62 -8.42 5.69
CA SER A 112 -3.85 -9.48 6.68
C SER A 112 -4.64 -10.68 6.14
N ALA A 113 -5.16 -10.60 4.92
CA ALA A 113 -5.74 -11.76 4.27
C ALA A 113 -4.57 -12.60 3.75
N ALA A 114 -4.47 -13.86 4.17
CA ALA A 114 -3.45 -14.75 3.61
C ALA A 114 -3.67 -14.82 2.09
N ASP A 115 -2.61 -14.69 1.29
CA ASP A 115 -2.66 -14.80 -0.18
C ASP A 115 -3.40 -16.09 -0.65
N SER A 116 -3.36 -17.14 0.18
CA SER A 116 -4.05 -18.41 -0.03
C SER A 116 -5.59 -18.33 0.08
N GLN A 117 -6.14 -17.30 0.72
CA GLN A 117 -7.59 -17.11 0.90
C GLN A 117 -8.20 -16.19 -0.16
N THR A 118 -7.44 -15.25 -0.73
CA THR A 118 -7.95 -14.27 -1.72
C THR A 118 -7.68 -14.69 -3.16
N GLY A 119 -6.65 -15.51 -3.40
CA GLY A 119 -6.25 -15.90 -4.75
C GLY A 119 -5.57 -14.79 -5.56
N ALA A 120 -5.25 -13.66 -4.92
CA ALA A 120 -4.53 -12.55 -5.54
C ALA A 120 -3.17 -13.01 -6.10
N ILE A 121 -2.78 -12.44 -7.24
CA ILE A 121 -1.52 -12.72 -7.91
C ILE A 121 -0.46 -11.71 -7.48
N GLY A 122 -0.83 -10.43 -7.38
CA GLY A 122 0.04 -9.33 -6.95
C GLY A 122 -0.67 -8.35 -6.01
N ASP A 123 0.05 -7.30 -5.60
CA ASP A 123 -0.46 -6.22 -4.75
C ASP A 123 -1.54 -5.37 -5.46
N ILE A 124 -1.41 -5.21 -6.77
CA ILE A 124 -2.33 -4.46 -7.62
C ILE A 124 -2.69 -5.34 -8.82
N GLU A 125 -3.97 -5.39 -9.17
CA GLU A 125 -4.48 -6.21 -10.26
C GLU A 125 -5.43 -5.42 -11.16
N ILE A 126 -5.27 -5.61 -12.47
CA ILE A 126 -6.15 -5.06 -13.50
C ILE A 126 -6.84 -6.25 -14.15
N ALA A 127 -8.16 -6.34 -13.97
CA ALA A 127 -8.97 -7.44 -14.48
C ALA A 127 -9.67 -7.06 -15.79
N ARG A 128 -9.80 -8.03 -16.69
CA ARG A 128 -10.68 -7.94 -17.86
C ARG A 128 -12.14 -8.07 -17.45
N ALA A 129 -13.03 -7.81 -18.40
CA ALA A 129 -14.48 -7.97 -18.22
C ALA A 129 -14.89 -9.40 -17.84
N ASP A 130 -14.14 -10.42 -18.24
CA ASP A 130 -14.39 -11.83 -17.88
C ASP A 130 -13.82 -12.24 -16.50
N GLY A 131 -13.20 -11.30 -15.78
CA GLY A 131 -12.59 -11.51 -14.48
C GLY A 131 -11.15 -12.03 -14.51
N SER A 132 -10.62 -12.40 -15.69
CA SER A 132 -9.20 -12.79 -15.83
C SER A 132 -8.28 -11.59 -15.61
N ILE A 133 -7.08 -11.83 -15.08
CA ILE A 133 -6.12 -10.76 -14.81
C ILE A 133 -5.34 -10.44 -16.09
N PHE A 134 -5.40 -9.19 -16.53
CA PHE A 134 -4.57 -8.69 -17.63
C PHE A 134 -3.16 -8.36 -17.15
N GLU A 135 -3.08 -7.58 -16.07
CA GLU A 135 -1.83 -7.07 -15.55
C GLU A 135 -1.84 -7.10 -14.02
N ALA A 136 -0.71 -7.50 -13.43
CA ALA A 136 -0.51 -7.50 -11.99
C ALA A 136 0.82 -6.86 -11.62
N LEU A 137 0.87 -6.20 -10.47
CA LEU A 137 2.07 -5.57 -9.93
C LEU A 137 2.35 -6.12 -8.54
N GLU A 138 3.59 -6.51 -8.31
CA GLU A 138 4.16 -6.83 -7.01
C GLU A 138 5.21 -5.77 -6.67
N ILE A 139 5.08 -5.12 -5.51
CA ILE A 139 5.96 -4.02 -5.13
C ILE A 139 6.71 -4.39 -3.85
N LYS A 140 8.03 -4.51 -3.97
CA LYS A 140 8.93 -4.82 -2.85
C LYS A 140 9.54 -3.54 -2.29
N HIS A 141 9.52 -3.40 -0.96
CA HIS A 141 10.12 -2.26 -0.29
C HIS A 141 11.51 -2.64 0.24
N GLY A 142 12.56 -1.98 -0.28
CA GLY A 142 13.94 -2.13 0.20
C GLY A 142 14.63 -3.46 -0.16
N ILE A 143 14.09 -4.24 -1.10
CA ILE A 143 14.60 -5.58 -1.45
C ILE A 143 15.10 -5.58 -2.90
N ILE A 144 16.33 -6.02 -3.13
CA ILE A 144 16.85 -6.25 -4.49
C ILE A 144 16.11 -7.41 -5.13
N VAL A 145 15.64 -7.25 -6.36
CA VAL A 145 15.02 -8.36 -7.11
C VAL A 145 16.10 -9.35 -7.56
N ASP A 146 15.96 -10.61 -7.18
CA ASP A 146 16.87 -11.69 -7.57
C ASP A 146 16.12 -12.95 -8.04
N ALA A 147 16.88 -13.96 -8.47
CA ALA A 147 16.34 -15.21 -9.01
C ALA A 147 15.37 -15.93 -8.06
N THR A 148 15.53 -15.77 -6.74
CA THR A 148 14.59 -16.34 -5.75
C THR A 148 13.22 -15.69 -5.87
N ILE A 149 13.19 -14.36 -6.02
CA ILE A 149 11.95 -13.61 -6.23
C ILE A 149 11.33 -13.98 -7.58
N ILE A 150 12.14 -14.12 -8.62
CA ILE A 150 11.65 -14.52 -9.95
C ILE A 150 11.07 -15.94 -9.94
N GLU A 151 11.70 -16.89 -9.24
CA GLU A 151 11.14 -18.23 -9.09
C GLU A 151 9.82 -18.21 -8.30
N HIS A 152 9.68 -17.34 -7.30
CA HIS A 152 8.41 -17.15 -6.60
C HIS A 152 7.32 -16.61 -7.52
N VAL A 153 7.63 -15.62 -8.37
CA VAL A 153 6.71 -15.09 -9.38
C VAL A 153 6.32 -16.17 -10.37
N LYS A 154 7.29 -16.93 -10.88
CA LYS A 154 7.03 -18.06 -11.78
C LYS A 154 6.04 -19.05 -11.17
N ARG A 155 6.21 -19.42 -9.89
CA ARG A 155 5.25 -20.31 -9.20
C ARG A 155 3.85 -19.71 -9.10
N LYS A 156 3.73 -18.40 -8.80
CA LYS A 156 2.43 -17.70 -8.74
C LYS A 156 1.69 -17.70 -10.09
N LEU A 157 2.44 -17.73 -11.19
CA LEU A 157 1.91 -17.63 -12.55
C LEU A 157 1.58 -18.97 -13.22
N MET A 158 2.01 -20.11 -12.67
CA MET A 158 1.89 -21.42 -13.37
C MET A 158 0.45 -21.78 -13.77
N ASP A 159 -0.53 -21.42 -12.95
CA ASP A 159 -1.94 -21.76 -13.16
C ASP A 159 -2.81 -20.54 -13.50
N LYS A 160 -2.20 -19.42 -13.89
CA LYS A 160 -2.89 -18.15 -14.09
C LYS A 160 -2.55 -17.54 -15.45
N ALA A 161 -3.57 -17.22 -16.24
CA ALA A 161 -3.42 -16.49 -17.49
C ALA A 161 -3.28 -14.98 -17.17
N VAL A 162 -2.05 -14.47 -17.24
CA VAL A 162 -1.70 -13.06 -17.04
C VAL A 162 -0.77 -12.61 -18.15
N ASP A 163 -1.02 -11.47 -18.78
CA ASP A 163 -0.22 -10.97 -19.90
C ASP A 163 1.05 -10.28 -19.43
N ARG A 164 0.95 -9.49 -18.34
CA ARG A 164 2.06 -8.72 -17.79
C ARG A 164 2.11 -8.78 -16.29
N TYR A 165 3.30 -9.06 -15.76
CA TYR A 165 3.55 -9.09 -14.32
C TYR A 165 4.73 -8.19 -13.97
N TYR A 166 4.50 -7.13 -13.22
CA TYR A 166 5.54 -6.20 -12.82
C TYR A 166 6.08 -6.57 -11.45
N VAL A 167 7.41 -6.60 -11.31
CA VAL A 167 8.09 -6.67 -10.02
C VAL A 167 8.83 -5.36 -9.84
N LEU A 168 8.28 -4.48 -9.00
CA LEU A 168 8.88 -3.17 -8.73
C LEU A 168 9.57 -3.18 -7.38
N THR A 169 10.69 -2.46 -7.25
CA THR A 169 11.34 -2.30 -5.96
C THR A 169 11.77 -0.87 -5.66
N THR A 170 11.69 -0.47 -4.39
CA THR A 170 12.30 0.78 -3.91
C THR A 170 13.81 0.68 -3.69
N HIS A 171 14.40 -0.52 -3.80
CA HIS A 171 15.84 -0.68 -3.67
C HIS A 171 16.57 0.02 -4.83
N PRO A 172 17.60 0.86 -4.58
CA PRO A 172 18.28 1.64 -5.62
C PRO A 172 18.86 0.80 -6.77
N SER A 173 19.37 -0.39 -6.46
CA SER A 173 19.91 -1.32 -7.47
C SER A 173 18.85 -1.91 -8.41
N GLY A 174 17.56 -1.90 -8.04
CA GLY A 174 16.48 -2.52 -8.82
C GLY A 174 16.54 -4.05 -8.83
N GLU A 175 17.45 -4.60 -9.62
CA GLU A 175 17.60 -6.05 -9.82
C GLU A 175 19.05 -6.49 -9.82
N LYS A 176 19.29 -7.77 -9.55
CA LYS A 176 20.60 -8.39 -9.81
C LYS A 176 20.75 -8.66 -11.31
N PRO A 177 21.95 -8.50 -11.89
CA PRO A 177 22.21 -8.89 -13.28
C PRO A 177 21.95 -10.38 -13.51
N GLY A 178 21.60 -10.75 -14.75
CA GLY A 178 21.51 -12.17 -15.16
C GLY A 178 20.11 -12.78 -15.10
N LEU A 179 19.06 -12.00 -14.84
CA LEU A 179 17.68 -12.50 -14.80
C LEU A 179 17.06 -12.66 -16.19
N GLU A 180 17.71 -12.16 -17.26
CA GLU A 180 17.12 -12.05 -18.60
C GLU A 180 16.70 -13.42 -19.16
N LYS A 181 17.50 -14.46 -18.91
CA LYS A 181 17.18 -15.83 -19.35
C LYS A 181 15.96 -16.39 -18.64
N GLU A 182 15.82 -16.14 -17.34
CA GLU A 182 14.69 -16.62 -16.54
C GLU A 182 13.41 -15.89 -16.95
N LEU A 183 13.46 -14.58 -17.13
CA LEU A 183 12.33 -13.77 -17.60
C LEU A 183 11.87 -14.20 -18.99
N ALA A 184 12.80 -14.45 -19.93
CA ALA A 184 12.48 -14.97 -21.25
C ALA A 184 11.89 -16.40 -21.21
N ALA A 185 12.34 -17.23 -20.27
CA ALA A 185 11.77 -18.55 -20.06
C ALA A 185 10.32 -18.48 -19.55
N ILE A 186 9.99 -17.50 -18.70
CA ILE A 186 8.62 -17.29 -18.22
C ILE A 186 7.72 -16.84 -19.38
N GLN A 187 8.15 -15.86 -20.17
CA GLN A 187 7.40 -15.40 -21.34
C GLN A 187 7.13 -16.52 -22.35
N SER A 188 8.14 -17.33 -22.67
CA SER A 188 7.99 -18.41 -23.66
C SER A 188 7.11 -19.57 -23.17
N ARG A 189 7.13 -19.87 -21.87
CA ARG A 189 6.39 -21.01 -21.31
C ARG A 189 4.98 -20.66 -20.83
N LEU A 190 4.80 -19.48 -20.25
CA LEU A 190 3.54 -19.07 -19.60
C LEU A 190 2.81 -17.97 -20.38
N GLY A 191 3.42 -17.41 -21.43
CA GLY A 191 2.85 -16.28 -22.18
C GLY A 191 2.87 -14.95 -21.43
N CYS A 192 3.41 -14.90 -20.21
CA CYS A 192 3.42 -13.73 -19.34
C CYS A 192 4.74 -12.96 -19.43
N GLN A 193 4.65 -11.64 -19.67
CA GLN A 193 5.80 -10.75 -19.65
C GLN A 193 6.09 -10.31 -18.23
N VAL A 194 7.16 -10.83 -17.63
CA VAL A 194 7.63 -10.36 -16.33
C VAL A 194 8.56 -9.17 -16.52
N ILE A 195 8.22 -8.03 -15.91
CA ILE A 195 8.93 -6.75 -16.04
C ILE A 195 9.47 -6.34 -14.67
N VAL A 196 10.78 -6.29 -14.54
CA VAL A 196 11.46 -5.88 -13.31
C VAL A 196 11.94 -4.44 -13.45
N ASN A 197 11.65 -3.58 -12.46
CA ASN A 197 12.11 -2.18 -12.51
C ASN A 197 12.17 -1.53 -11.11
N GLY A 198 12.84 -0.38 -11.03
CA GLY A 198 12.80 0.48 -9.85
C GLY A 198 11.49 1.26 -9.73
N VAL A 199 10.98 1.41 -8.51
CA VAL A 199 9.78 2.19 -8.17
C VAL A 199 9.93 3.64 -8.64
N TYR A 200 11.00 4.33 -8.25
CA TYR A 200 11.15 5.77 -8.52
C TYR A 200 11.20 6.08 -10.02
N ARG A 201 11.95 5.29 -10.79
CA ARG A 201 11.99 5.42 -12.25
C ARG A 201 10.62 5.14 -12.88
N SER A 202 9.90 4.16 -12.37
CA SER A 202 8.57 3.80 -12.87
C SER A 202 7.53 4.88 -12.57
N LEU A 203 7.60 5.55 -11.39
CA LEU A 203 6.76 6.71 -11.07
C LEU A 203 6.92 7.82 -12.13
N TYR A 204 8.15 8.18 -12.48
CA TYR A 204 8.40 9.17 -13.54
C TYR A 204 7.77 8.76 -14.87
N TYR A 205 7.88 7.49 -15.27
CA TYR A 205 7.30 7.06 -16.53
C TYR A 205 5.78 7.05 -16.51
N TYR A 206 5.16 6.61 -15.43
CA TYR A 206 3.71 6.47 -15.41
C TYR A 206 3.01 7.81 -15.21
N LEU A 207 3.60 8.72 -14.42
CA LEU A 207 3.09 10.09 -14.28
C LEU A 207 3.13 10.86 -15.62
N ARG A 208 4.12 10.58 -16.50
CA ARG A 208 4.18 11.16 -17.86
C ARG A 208 3.07 10.67 -18.79
N LEU A 209 2.42 9.55 -18.46
CA LEU A 209 1.33 9.00 -19.26
C LEU A 209 -0.03 9.58 -18.86
N LEU A 210 -0.13 10.25 -17.70
CA LEU A 210 -1.37 10.90 -17.27
C LEU A 210 -1.60 12.15 -18.13
N ALA A 211 -2.85 12.38 -18.53
CA ALA A 211 -3.22 13.61 -19.23
C ALA A 211 -2.92 14.85 -18.38
N ASP A 212 -3.14 14.73 -17.07
CA ASP A 212 -2.77 15.72 -16.06
C ASP A 212 -2.14 15.03 -14.84
N PRO A 213 -0.82 15.23 -14.56
CA PRO A 213 -0.18 14.65 -13.39
C PRO A 213 -0.80 15.05 -12.04
N SER A 214 -1.52 16.19 -11.97
CA SER A 214 -2.18 16.62 -10.72
C SER A 214 -3.35 15.72 -10.33
N SER A 215 -3.92 14.96 -11.27
CA SER A 215 -5.01 14.00 -11.06
C SER A 215 -4.62 12.82 -10.14
N PHE A 216 -3.33 12.57 -9.97
CA PHE A 216 -2.81 11.54 -9.08
C PHE A 216 -3.08 11.85 -7.60
N ALA A 217 -2.92 13.11 -7.19
CA ALA A 217 -2.89 13.48 -5.77
C ALA A 217 -4.22 13.18 -5.03
N PRO A 218 -5.41 13.45 -5.60
CA PRO A 218 -6.68 13.07 -4.98
C PRO A 218 -6.84 11.56 -4.78
N GLU A 219 -6.40 10.75 -5.75
CA GLU A 219 -6.46 9.28 -5.66
C GLU A 219 -5.54 8.77 -4.54
N TYR A 220 -4.32 9.29 -4.46
CA TYR A 220 -3.37 8.93 -3.40
C TYR A 220 -3.86 9.36 -2.01
N ALA A 221 -4.37 10.60 -1.89
CA ALA A 221 -4.92 11.11 -0.63
C ALA A 221 -6.12 10.29 -0.14
N SER A 222 -7.00 9.87 -1.07
CA SER A 222 -8.12 8.98 -0.77
C SER A 222 -7.66 7.63 -0.23
N LEU A 223 -6.63 7.03 -0.85
CA LEU A 223 -6.06 5.76 -0.37
C LEU A 223 -5.42 5.91 1.02
N LEU A 224 -4.62 6.95 1.26
CA LEU A 224 -4.02 7.22 2.58
C LEU A 224 -5.09 7.38 3.67
N LYS A 225 -6.23 7.99 3.34
CA LYS A 225 -7.33 8.21 4.27
C LYS A 225 -7.99 6.89 4.71
N HIS A 226 -8.17 5.94 3.80
CA HIS A 226 -8.98 4.74 4.05
C HIS A 226 -8.16 3.46 4.30
N GLU A 227 -6.89 3.41 3.88
CA GLU A 227 -6.04 2.23 4.08
C GLU A 227 -5.75 2.01 5.58
N LYS A 228 -6.08 0.81 6.06
CA LYS A 228 -5.94 0.43 7.47
C LYS A 228 -4.48 0.19 7.84
N ALA A 229 -3.68 -0.29 6.88
CA ALA A 229 -2.24 -0.48 7.07
C ALA A 229 -1.48 0.85 7.23
N VAL A 230 -2.08 1.97 6.80
CA VAL A 230 -1.51 3.32 6.95
C VAL A 230 -1.90 3.87 8.32
N SER A 231 -0.91 4.06 9.19
CA SER A 231 -1.10 4.67 10.51
C SER A 231 -1.33 6.18 10.43
N PHE A 232 -1.71 6.81 11.55
CA PHE A 232 -1.84 8.27 11.65
C PHE A 232 -0.51 8.99 11.37
N GLU A 233 0.61 8.41 11.82
CA GLU A 233 1.97 8.94 11.63
C GLU A 233 2.32 9.10 10.14
N HIS A 234 1.99 8.10 9.32
CA HIS A 234 2.20 8.16 7.87
C HIS A 234 1.38 9.27 7.21
N ARG A 235 0.15 9.52 7.67
CA ARG A 235 -0.73 10.57 7.16
C ARG A 235 -0.21 11.97 7.53
N GLU A 236 0.28 12.11 8.77
CA GLU A 236 0.89 13.36 9.23
C GLU A 236 2.18 13.67 8.48
N ALA A 237 3.02 12.66 8.24
CA ALA A 237 4.23 12.79 7.44
C ALA A 237 3.91 13.26 6.01
N TRP A 238 2.91 12.64 5.36
CA TRP A 238 2.47 13.10 4.03
C TRP A 238 2.04 14.56 4.03
N ASN A 239 1.24 14.99 5.00
CA ASN A 239 0.78 16.37 5.06
C ASN A 239 1.92 17.37 5.24
N LYS A 240 2.91 17.03 6.07
CA LYS A 240 4.12 17.87 6.23
C LYS A 240 4.85 18.02 4.89
N ILE A 241 5.07 16.91 4.19
CA ILE A 241 5.75 16.88 2.89
C ILE A 241 4.97 17.65 1.81
N ALA A 242 3.66 17.45 1.74
CA ALA A 242 2.82 17.96 0.67
C ALA A 242 2.43 19.44 0.84
N VAL A 243 2.51 19.99 2.05
CA VAL A 243 2.17 21.39 2.36
C VAL A 243 3.40 22.27 2.54
N GLY A 244 4.54 21.70 2.97
CA GLY A 244 5.74 22.44 3.36
C GLY A 244 5.75 22.79 4.83
#